data_AF-A0A938IU55-F1
#
_entry.id   AF-A0A938IU55-F1
#
_cell.length_a   1.000
_cell.length_b   1.000
_cell.length_c   1.000
_cell.angle_alpha   90.00
_cell.angle_beta   90.00
_cell.angle_gamma   90.00
#
_symmetry.space_group_name_H-M   'P 1'
#
loop_
_entity.id
_entity.type
_entity.pdbx_description
1 polymer ?
#
loop_
_entity_poly.entity_id
_entity_poly.type
_entity_poly.pdbx_seq_one_letter_code
_entity_poly.pdbx_strand_id
1 'polypeptide(L)'
;MTAADKRAKDGSRRGGARPGAGRKKAETRSPTAINSVDLAAALETPAPAEIDAALNGQSRRSLDGLVKLMLHASSDSARISAAEEILDRGYGKPAVDIGGDAAMPTLPFMMAPEPTLLSISTVRAEAKRYANLAVLVLQKIAENSLSETARVSAHRALIKRECGTVGMARMTDQQRDRPLGKKEQAARAAEAAASGLYAPRRVPRSSDSLQ
;
A
#
# COMPACT_ATOMS: atom_id res chain seq x y z
N MET A 1 -62.43 32.52 -20.65
CA MET A 1 -61.37 33.01 -19.74
C MET A 1 -60.34 31.91 -19.55
N THR A 2 -59.17 32.15 -20.15
CA THR A 2 -57.80 31.89 -19.65
C THR A 2 -57.33 30.52 -19.15
N ALA A 3 -56.24 30.08 -19.82
CA ALA A 3 -54.95 29.68 -19.23
C ALA A 3 -54.87 28.30 -18.53
N ALA A 4 -53.83 27.48 -18.65
CA ALA A 4 -52.51 27.67 -19.22
C ALA A 4 -51.85 26.29 -19.45
N ASP A 5 -50.96 26.28 -20.44
CA ASP A 5 -49.71 25.53 -20.53
C ASP A 5 -49.31 24.72 -19.29
N LYS A 6 -49.25 23.40 -19.43
CA LYS A 6 -48.25 22.58 -18.74
C LYS A 6 -47.30 21.99 -19.77
N ARG A 7 -46.32 22.81 -20.17
CA ARG A 7 -45.11 22.35 -20.85
C ARG A 7 -44.41 21.33 -19.95
N ALA A 8 -44.34 20.09 -20.39
CA ALA A 8 -43.50 19.06 -19.78
C ALA A 8 -42.04 19.54 -19.86
N LYS A 9 -41.40 19.64 -18.70
CA LYS A 9 -39.99 19.97 -18.56
C LYS A 9 -39.20 18.75 -19.02
N ASP A 10 -38.74 18.75 -20.27
CA ASP A 10 -37.84 17.75 -20.83
C ASP A 10 -36.50 17.77 -20.06
N GLY A 11 -36.45 16.98 -18.99
CA GLY A 11 -35.21 16.56 -18.39
C GLY A 11 -34.43 15.71 -19.38
N SER A 12 -33.20 16.12 -19.68
CA SER A 12 -32.19 15.39 -20.45
C SER A 12 -32.23 13.88 -20.17
N ARG A 13 -32.70 13.10 -21.16
CA ARG A 13 -32.78 11.63 -21.15
C ARG A 13 -31.42 10.95 -21.40
N ARG A 14 -30.30 11.58 -21.05
CA ARG A 14 -28.96 11.02 -21.26
C ARG A 14 -28.30 10.76 -19.90
N GLY A 15 -28.50 9.55 -19.36
CA GLY A 15 -27.69 9.03 -18.25
C GLY A 15 -28.41 8.78 -16.91
N GLY A 16 -29.72 8.51 -16.91
CA GLY A 16 -30.38 8.02 -15.70
C GLY A 16 -29.86 6.64 -15.29
N ALA A 17 -29.66 6.42 -13.98
CA ALA A 17 -29.27 5.14 -13.42
C ALA A 17 -30.19 4.03 -13.95
N ARG A 18 -29.67 3.18 -14.84
CA ARG A 18 -30.46 2.06 -15.36
C ARG A 18 -30.72 1.10 -14.20
N PRO A 19 -31.92 0.50 -14.09
CA PRO A 19 -32.17 -0.60 -13.17
C PRO A 19 -31.08 -1.68 -13.38
N GLY A 20 -30.23 -1.90 -12.38
CA GLY A 20 -29.11 -2.85 -12.46
C GLY A 20 -27.74 -2.29 -12.93
N ALA A 21 -27.62 -1.02 -13.32
CA ALA A 21 -26.35 -0.41 -13.76
C ALA A 21 -25.62 0.39 -12.65
N GLY A 22 -25.77 -0.03 -11.40
CA GLY A 22 -24.95 0.42 -10.28
C GLY A 22 -24.24 -0.77 -9.67
N ARG A 23 -22.98 -0.60 -9.25
CA ARG A 23 -22.40 -1.53 -8.26
C ARG A 23 -23.38 -1.56 -7.09
N LYS A 24 -23.93 -2.74 -6.79
CA LYS A 24 -24.68 -2.95 -5.53
C LYS A 24 -23.79 -2.37 -4.44
N LYS A 25 -24.29 -1.38 -3.69
CA LYS A 25 -23.56 -0.84 -2.54
C LYS A 25 -23.24 -2.06 -1.70
N ALA A 26 -21.95 -2.39 -1.57
CA ALA A 26 -21.54 -3.53 -0.79
C ALA A 26 -22.17 -3.33 0.58
N GLU A 27 -23.10 -4.20 0.95
CA GLU A 27 -23.57 -4.27 2.31
C GLU A 27 -22.32 -4.33 3.17
N THR A 28 -22.16 -3.38 4.07
CA THR A 28 -21.06 -3.33 5.02
C THR A 28 -21.21 -4.55 5.93
N ARG A 29 -20.81 -5.73 5.44
CA ARG A 29 -20.64 -6.92 6.26
C ARG A 29 -19.49 -6.56 7.18
N SER A 30 -19.77 -6.09 8.39
CA SER A 30 -18.75 -5.89 9.40
C SER A 30 -18.45 -7.25 10.04
N PRO A 31 -17.37 -7.95 9.67
CA PRO A 31 -17.08 -9.24 10.23
C PRO A 31 -15.95 -9.01 11.24
N THR A 32 -16.23 -8.28 12.32
CA THR A 32 -15.16 -7.99 13.29
C THR A 32 -15.69 -7.96 14.71
N ALA A 33 -15.04 -8.74 15.57
CA ALA A 33 -15.13 -8.68 17.04
C ALA A 33 -14.82 -7.29 17.63
N ILE A 34 -14.45 -6.33 16.79
CA ILE A 34 -14.34 -4.91 17.13
C ILE A 34 -15.72 -4.35 17.53
N ASN A 35 -16.81 -4.83 16.94
CA ASN A 35 -18.16 -4.38 17.30
C ASN A 35 -18.60 -4.86 18.71
N SER A 36 -17.92 -5.86 19.28
CA SER A 36 -18.14 -6.32 20.65
C SER A 36 -17.26 -5.58 21.67
N VAL A 37 -16.43 -4.63 21.25
CA VAL A 37 -15.70 -3.77 22.17
C VAL A 37 -16.66 -2.74 22.73
N ASP A 38 -16.90 -2.80 24.04
CA ASP A 38 -17.70 -1.80 24.74
C ASP A 38 -16.89 -0.49 24.87
N LEU A 39 -17.23 0.46 24.00
CA LEU A 39 -16.57 1.77 23.94
C LEU A 39 -16.80 2.58 25.22
N ALA A 40 -17.95 2.43 25.87
CA ALA A 40 -18.25 3.17 27.11
C ALA A 40 -17.35 2.67 28.24
N ALA A 41 -17.31 1.34 28.44
CA ALA A 41 -16.45 0.73 29.45
C ALA A 41 -14.95 1.00 29.20
N ALA A 42 -14.53 1.01 27.92
CA ALA A 42 -13.14 1.30 27.56
C ALA A 42 -12.72 2.75 27.89
N LEU A 43 -13.63 3.72 27.78
CA LEU A 43 -13.37 5.12 28.08
C LEU A 43 -13.44 5.45 29.58
N GLU A 44 -14.18 4.65 30.36
CA GLU A 44 -14.24 4.77 31.82
C GLU A 44 -13.01 4.20 32.52
N THR A 45 -12.26 3.31 31.86
CA THR A 45 -11.04 2.73 32.41
C THR A 45 -9.96 3.82 32.49
N PRO A 46 -9.37 4.10 33.67
CA PRO A 46 -8.35 5.14 33.80
C PRO A 46 -7.14 4.81 32.92
N ALA A 47 -6.58 5.84 32.27
CA ALA A 47 -5.42 5.66 31.43
C ALA A 47 -4.26 5.05 32.24
N PRO A 48 -3.57 4.02 31.71
CA PRO A 48 -2.46 3.41 32.42
C PRO A 48 -1.35 4.45 32.64
N ALA A 49 -0.82 4.51 33.86
CA ALA A 49 0.27 5.43 34.23
C ALA A 49 1.53 5.18 33.37
N GLU A 50 1.78 3.92 33.00
CA GLU A 50 2.86 3.49 32.12
C GLU A 50 2.31 2.55 31.04
N ILE A 51 2.25 3.03 29.80
CA ILE A 51 1.74 2.28 28.65
C ILE A 51 2.59 1.02 28.41
N ASP A 52 3.90 1.11 28.59
CA ASP A 52 4.84 0.02 28.33
C ASP A 52 4.57 -1.20 29.22
N ALA A 53 4.25 -0.99 30.50
CA ALA A 53 3.92 -2.06 31.43
C ALA A 53 2.66 -2.83 30.99
N ALA A 54 1.63 -2.11 30.51
CA ALA A 54 0.41 -2.71 29.98
C ALA A 54 0.67 -3.49 28.67
N LEU A 55 1.50 -2.95 27.78
CA LEU A 55 1.84 -3.58 26.49
C LEU A 55 2.73 -4.82 26.64
N ASN A 56 3.58 -4.88 27.67
CA ASN A 56 4.44 -6.04 27.92
C ASN A 56 3.63 -7.33 28.15
N GLY A 57 2.56 -7.26 28.95
CA GLY A 57 1.66 -8.40 29.15
C GLY A 57 0.90 -8.80 27.89
N GLN A 58 0.56 -7.83 27.04
CA GLN A 58 -0.15 -8.06 25.79
C GLN A 58 0.73 -8.65 24.70
N SER A 59 2.04 -8.39 24.73
CA SER A 59 3.00 -8.86 23.71
C SER A 59 3.07 -10.39 23.65
N ARG A 60 3.12 -11.06 24.81
CA ARG A 60 3.11 -12.54 24.90
C ARG A 60 1.83 -13.14 24.34
N ARG A 61 0.68 -12.62 24.76
CA ARG A 61 -0.64 -13.05 24.27
C ARG A 61 -0.77 -12.85 22.76
N SER A 62 -0.18 -11.77 22.24
CA SER A 62 -0.17 -11.47 20.81
C SER A 62 0.68 -12.48 20.04
N LEU A 63 1.86 -12.86 20.56
CA LEU A 63 2.67 -13.94 19.98
C LEU A 63 1.92 -15.27 19.97
N ASP A 64 1.28 -15.65 21.08
CA ASP A 64 0.45 -16.87 21.13
C ASP A 64 -0.70 -16.83 20.12
N GLY A 65 -1.31 -15.65 19.94
CA GLY A 65 -2.31 -15.40 18.91
C GLY A 65 -1.77 -15.62 17.49
N LEU A 66 -0.57 -15.12 17.19
CA LEU A 66 0.09 -15.35 15.90
C LEU A 66 0.40 -16.83 15.67
N VAL A 67 0.86 -17.55 16.71
CA VAL A 67 1.10 -19.00 16.61
C VAL A 67 -0.22 -19.75 16.33
N LYS A 68 -1.31 -19.40 17.01
CA LYS A 68 -2.64 -19.97 16.75
C LYS A 68 -3.12 -19.68 15.34
N LEU A 69 -2.94 -18.46 14.84
CA LEU A 69 -3.28 -18.10 13.46
C LEU A 69 -2.45 -18.89 12.46
N MET A 70 -1.16 -19.02 12.70
CA MET A 70 -0.26 -19.79 11.83
C MET A 70 -0.68 -21.27 11.71
N LEU A 71 -1.19 -21.88 12.78
CA LEU A 71 -1.60 -23.29 12.79
C LEU A 71 -3.06 -23.51 12.34
N HIS A 72 -3.97 -22.60 12.71
CA HIS A 72 -5.41 -22.85 12.62
C HIS A 72 -6.16 -21.87 11.71
N ALA A 73 -5.51 -20.86 11.13
CA ALA A 73 -6.21 -19.96 10.21
C ALA A 73 -6.75 -20.74 9.00
N SER A 74 -7.91 -20.32 8.50
CA SER A 74 -8.56 -20.90 7.33
C SER A 74 -7.93 -20.47 6.01
N SER A 75 -7.21 -19.34 5.99
CA SER A 75 -6.52 -18.82 4.81
C SER A 75 -5.02 -19.02 4.91
N ASP A 76 -4.41 -19.56 3.85
CA ASP A 76 -2.95 -19.63 3.73
C ASP A 76 -2.30 -18.25 3.77
N SER A 77 -2.96 -17.21 3.27
CA SER A 77 -2.44 -15.84 3.35
C SER A 77 -2.26 -15.38 4.80
N ALA A 78 -3.20 -15.72 5.68
CA ALA A 78 -3.12 -15.38 7.10
C ALA A 78 -2.03 -16.20 7.81
N ARG A 79 -1.85 -17.47 7.43
CA ARG A 79 -0.75 -18.31 7.93
C ARG A 79 0.62 -17.77 7.52
N ILE A 80 0.77 -17.38 6.26
CA ILE A 80 2.00 -16.76 5.74
C ILE A 80 2.29 -15.46 6.49
N SER A 81 1.31 -14.55 6.60
CA SER A 81 1.50 -13.29 7.34
C SER A 81 1.89 -13.53 8.80
N ALA A 82 1.27 -14.48 9.48
CA ALA A 82 1.61 -14.81 10.86
C ALA A 82 3.04 -15.39 10.98
N ALA A 83 3.43 -16.27 10.05
CA ALA A 83 4.78 -16.83 10.00
C ALA A 83 5.85 -15.75 9.72
N GLU A 84 5.58 -14.85 8.78
CA GLU A 84 6.48 -13.73 8.48
C GLU A 84 6.67 -12.82 9.70
N GLU A 85 5.58 -12.49 10.38
CA GLU A 85 5.55 -11.58 11.53
C GLU A 85 6.30 -12.12 12.76
N ILE A 86 6.24 -13.44 12.98
CA ILE A 86 7.02 -14.15 14.02
C ILE A 86 8.51 -14.05 13.70
N LEU A 87 8.88 -14.37 12.46
CA LEU A 87 10.28 -14.40 12.06
C LEU A 87 10.89 -12.99 12.01
N ASP A 88 10.13 -11.98 11.61
CA ASP A 88 10.58 -10.57 11.60
C ASP A 88 10.83 -10.03 13.03
N ARG A 89 10.07 -10.50 14.03
CA ARG A 89 10.35 -10.20 15.45
C ARG A 89 11.60 -10.91 15.96
N GLY A 90 11.82 -12.16 15.53
CA GLY A 90 12.95 -12.97 15.97
C GLY A 90 14.29 -12.54 15.39
N TYR A 91 14.32 -12.26 14.08
CA TYR A 91 15.56 -12.03 13.31
C TYR A 91 15.65 -10.63 12.70
N GLY A 92 14.60 -9.82 12.81
CA GLY A 92 14.50 -8.54 12.12
C GLY A 92 13.89 -8.69 10.74
N LYS A 93 13.53 -7.55 10.15
CA LYS A 93 13.04 -7.52 8.76
C LYS A 93 14.19 -7.79 7.80
N PRO A 94 13.98 -8.56 6.72
CA PRO A 94 15.00 -8.76 5.72
C PRO A 94 15.46 -7.41 5.14
N ALA A 95 16.79 -7.19 5.11
CA ALA A 95 17.38 -5.94 4.65
C ALA A 95 17.25 -5.79 3.12
N VAL A 96 17.23 -4.56 2.63
CA VAL A 96 17.28 -4.26 1.20
C VAL A 96 18.72 -3.85 0.87
N ASP A 97 19.45 -4.67 0.12
CA ASP A 97 20.77 -4.31 -0.41
C ASP A 97 20.61 -3.41 -1.65
N ILE A 98 20.20 -2.15 -1.46
CA ILE A 98 20.37 -1.14 -2.50
C ILE A 98 21.83 -0.67 -2.40
N GLY A 99 22.68 -1.18 -3.30
CA GLY A 99 24.07 -0.78 -3.45
C GLY A 99 24.22 0.69 -3.85
N GLY A 100 24.10 1.59 -2.88
CA GLY A 100 24.38 3.02 -3.02
C GLY A 100 24.25 3.74 -1.67
N ASP A 101 25.40 4.10 -1.08
CA ASP A 101 25.56 5.11 -0.02
C ASP A 101 24.58 5.12 1.15
N ALA A 102 24.71 4.16 2.06
CA ALA A 102 24.22 4.31 3.45
C ALA A 102 25.38 4.56 4.45
N ALA A 103 26.50 5.09 3.97
CA ALA A 103 27.48 5.78 4.81
C ALA A 103 27.07 7.27 4.96
N MET A 104 25.93 7.52 5.61
CA MET A 104 25.72 8.79 6.31
C MET A 104 25.60 8.46 7.80
N PRO A 105 26.73 8.49 8.55
CA PRO A 105 26.67 8.50 10.00
C PRO A 105 26.08 9.86 10.44
N THR A 106 25.42 9.87 11.59
CA THR A 106 25.13 11.08 12.39
C THR A 106 24.15 12.13 11.84
N LEU A 107 22.87 12.00 12.21
CA LEU A 107 22.08 13.15 12.68
C LEU A 107 21.51 12.83 14.07
N PRO A 108 22.14 13.29 15.17
CA PRO A 108 21.76 12.97 16.55
C PRO A 108 20.65 13.90 17.09
N PHE A 109 19.63 14.23 16.29
CA PHE A 109 18.58 15.18 16.71
C PHE A 109 17.14 14.65 16.60
N MET A 110 16.96 13.37 16.28
CA MET A 110 15.71 12.67 16.51
C MET A 110 15.99 11.55 17.49
N MET A 111 16.03 11.88 18.79
CA MET A 111 15.86 10.87 19.83
C MET A 111 14.50 10.23 19.59
N ALA A 112 14.51 9.09 18.90
CA ALA A 112 13.46 8.11 19.05
C ALA A 112 13.36 7.82 20.56
N PRO A 113 12.16 7.77 21.15
CA PRO A 113 12.01 7.40 22.55
C PRO A 113 12.79 6.12 22.77
N GLU A 114 13.68 6.09 23.77
CA GLU A 114 14.45 4.89 24.09
C GLU A 114 13.44 3.74 24.20
N PRO A 115 13.45 2.79 23.26
CA PRO A 115 12.59 1.65 23.43
C PRO A 115 13.07 0.96 24.69
N THR A 116 12.17 0.61 25.60
CA THR A 116 12.47 -0.18 26.79
C THR A 116 13.19 -1.47 26.36
N LEU A 117 14.53 -1.45 26.29
CA LEU A 117 15.35 -2.45 25.59
C LEU A 117 15.14 -3.87 26.15
N LEU A 118 14.74 -3.95 27.41
CA LEU A 118 14.45 -5.19 28.12
C LEU A 118 13.20 -5.91 27.58
N SER A 119 12.12 -5.19 27.25
CA SER A 119 10.88 -5.81 26.75
C SER A 119 11.02 -6.35 25.33
N ILE A 120 11.75 -5.64 24.47
CA ILE A 120 12.01 -6.08 23.09
C ILE A 120 12.86 -7.35 23.07
N SER A 121 13.83 -7.46 23.99
CA SER A 121 14.72 -8.62 24.05
C SER A 121 13.99 -9.92 24.40
N THR A 122 12.99 -9.87 25.30
CA THR A 122 12.21 -11.04 25.73
C THR A 122 11.26 -11.51 24.64
N VAL A 123 10.56 -10.59 23.98
CA VAL A 123 9.68 -10.89 22.84
C VAL A 123 10.48 -11.47 21.67
N ARG A 124 11.68 -10.93 21.39
CA ARG A 124 12.58 -11.47 20.36
C ARG A 124 13.03 -12.89 20.69
N ALA A 125 13.40 -13.15 21.95
CA ALA A 125 13.82 -14.49 22.38
C ALA A 125 12.68 -15.50 22.28
N GLU A 126 11.46 -15.12 22.66
CA GLU A 126 10.27 -15.97 22.52
C GLU A 126 9.91 -16.22 21.05
N ALA A 127 9.94 -15.18 20.20
CA ALA A 127 9.71 -15.33 18.76
C ALA A 127 10.72 -16.27 18.09
N LYS A 128 12.00 -16.23 18.50
CA LYS A 128 13.04 -17.15 18.01
C LYS A 128 12.72 -18.62 18.30
N ARG A 129 12.03 -18.94 19.40
CA ARG A 129 11.62 -20.33 19.73
C ARG A 129 10.64 -20.88 18.70
N TYR A 130 9.79 -20.03 18.14
CA TYR A 130 8.78 -20.41 17.14
C TYR A 130 9.28 -20.31 15.70
N ALA A 131 10.53 -19.87 15.49
CA ALA A 131 11.06 -19.64 14.15
C ALA A 131 11.09 -20.91 13.28
N ASN A 132 11.56 -22.03 13.82
CA ASN A 132 11.62 -23.29 13.08
C ASN A 132 10.22 -23.75 12.64
N LEU A 133 9.22 -23.56 13.51
CA LEU A 133 7.83 -23.87 13.19
C LEU A 133 7.34 -22.97 12.04
N ALA A 134 7.62 -21.67 12.09
CA ALA A 134 7.23 -20.73 11.04
C ALA A 134 7.86 -21.08 9.68
N VAL A 135 9.14 -21.45 9.65
CA VAL A 135 9.83 -21.91 8.43
C VAL A 135 9.17 -23.19 7.88
N LEU A 136 8.89 -24.18 8.74
CA LEU A 136 8.21 -25.41 8.32
C LEU A 136 6.81 -25.16 7.77
N VAL A 137 6.04 -24.23 8.35
CA VAL A 137 4.72 -23.86 7.85
C VAL A 137 4.82 -23.21 6.48
N LEU A 138 5.75 -22.27 6.29
CA LEU A 138 5.99 -21.66 4.98
C LEU A 138 6.40 -22.70 3.94
N GLN A 139 7.29 -23.63 4.29
CA GLN A 139 7.69 -24.72 3.39
C GLN A 139 6.50 -25.61 3.01
N LYS A 140 5.68 -26.02 3.98
CA LYS A 140 4.49 -26.84 3.70
C LYS A 140 3.48 -26.12 2.82
N ILE A 141 3.27 -24.82 3.00
CA ILE A 141 2.40 -24.01 2.15
C ILE A 141 2.99 -23.88 0.74
N ALA A 142 4.30 -23.67 0.63
CA ALA A 142 4.99 -23.58 -0.65
C ALA A 142 4.84 -24.87 -1.48
N GLU A 143 4.95 -26.04 -0.84
CA GLU A 143 4.87 -27.34 -1.50
C GLU A 143 3.42 -27.78 -1.78
N ASN A 144 2.51 -27.61 -0.81
CA ASN A 144 1.21 -28.30 -0.80
C ASN A 144 -0.01 -27.39 -0.89
N SER A 145 0.15 -26.06 -0.94
CA SER A 145 -1.02 -25.18 -1.04
C SER A 145 -1.74 -25.34 -2.38
N LEU A 146 -3.08 -25.32 -2.31
CA LEU A 146 -3.97 -25.29 -3.47
C LEU A 146 -3.91 -23.95 -4.21
N SER A 147 -3.51 -22.88 -3.52
CA SER A 147 -3.47 -21.53 -4.08
C SER A 147 -2.08 -21.24 -4.63
N GLU A 148 -1.98 -21.02 -5.95
CA GLU A 148 -0.71 -20.67 -6.59
C GLU A 148 -0.12 -19.38 -6.04
N THR A 149 -0.96 -18.40 -5.72
CA THR A 149 -0.53 -17.14 -5.11
C THR A 149 0.02 -17.35 -3.71
N ALA A 150 -0.56 -18.26 -2.92
CA ALA A 150 -0.04 -18.65 -1.61
C ALA A 150 1.30 -19.38 -1.75
N ARG A 151 1.45 -20.30 -2.71
CA ARG A 151 2.74 -20.98 -2.97
C ARG A 151 3.84 -19.98 -3.34
N VAL A 152 3.58 -19.10 -4.29
CA VAL A 152 4.54 -18.08 -4.74
C VAL A 152 4.90 -17.12 -3.60
N SER A 153 3.93 -16.69 -2.79
CA SER A 153 4.20 -15.81 -1.66
C SER A 153 4.99 -16.52 -0.55
N ALA A 154 4.72 -17.80 -0.26
CA ALA A 154 5.51 -18.58 0.67
C ALA A 154 6.97 -18.79 0.20
N HIS A 155 7.18 -19.16 -1.08
CA HIS A 155 8.52 -19.22 -1.67
C HIS A 155 9.24 -17.87 -1.60
N ARG A 156 8.54 -16.78 -1.91
CA ARG A 156 9.10 -15.43 -1.82
C ARG A 156 9.47 -15.07 -0.38
N ALA A 157 8.67 -15.45 0.60
CA ALA A 157 8.94 -15.21 2.02
C ALA A 157 10.21 -15.92 2.49
N LEU A 158 10.45 -17.16 2.03
CA LEU A 158 11.68 -17.90 2.30
C LEU A 158 12.89 -17.25 1.63
N ILE A 159 12.81 -16.97 0.32
CA ILE A 159 13.91 -16.35 -0.44
C ILE A 159 14.31 -14.99 0.14
N LYS A 160 13.33 -14.15 0.53
CA LYS A 160 13.62 -12.83 1.14
C LYS A 160 14.51 -12.93 2.37
N ARG A 161 14.46 -14.04 3.10
CA ARG A 161 15.24 -14.25 4.32
C ARG A 161 16.64 -14.74 4.04
N GLU A 162 16.81 -15.54 2.99
CA GLU A 162 18.11 -16.06 2.56
C GLU A 162 18.91 -15.01 1.78
N CYS A 163 18.26 -14.31 0.85
CA CYS A 163 18.91 -13.42 -0.11
C CYS A 163 18.61 -11.93 0.15
N GLY A 164 17.90 -11.61 1.22
CA GLY A 164 17.43 -10.25 1.48
C GLY A 164 16.25 -9.84 0.58
N THR A 165 15.80 -8.59 0.74
CA THR A 165 14.74 -8.02 -0.09
C THR A 165 15.31 -7.34 -1.33
N VAL A 166 14.78 -7.68 -2.50
CA VAL A 166 15.16 -7.05 -3.76
C VAL A 166 14.76 -5.58 -3.73
N GLY A 167 15.74 -4.68 -3.86
CA GLY A 167 15.50 -3.24 -3.95
C GLY A 167 14.66 -2.87 -5.16
N MET A 168 13.81 -1.85 -5.01
CA MET A 168 13.12 -1.25 -6.16
C MET A 168 14.19 -0.64 -7.08
N ALA A 169 14.26 -1.13 -8.32
CA ALA A 169 15.16 -0.56 -9.33
C ALA A 169 14.83 0.92 -9.51
N ARG A 170 15.73 1.80 -9.04
CA ARG A 170 15.65 3.23 -9.30
C ARG A 170 16.17 3.46 -10.71
N MET A 171 15.27 3.76 -11.65
CA MET A 171 15.69 4.27 -12.95
C MET A 171 16.45 5.59 -12.72
N THR A 172 17.64 5.69 -13.30
CA THR A 172 18.44 6.91 -13.29
C THR A 172 17.62 8.05 -13.89
N ASP A 173 17.68 9.24 -13.29
CA ASP A 173 16.84 10.39 -13.65
C ASP A 173 16.91 10.80 -15.14
N GLN A 174 17.91 10.32 -15.89
CA GLN A 174 18.04 10.50 -17.33
C GLN A 174 16.99 9.74 -18.18
N GLN A 175 16.31 8.74 -17.61
CA GLN A 175 15.25 7.96 -18.29
C GLN A 175 13.83 8.32 -17.83
N ARG A 176 13.67 9.32 -16.95
CA ARG A 176 12.35 9.82 -16.60
C ARG A 176 11.86 10.72 -17.73
N ASP A 177 10.88 10.24 -18.49
CA ASP A 177 10.05 11.10 -19.34
C ASP A 177 9.39 12.15 -18.43
N ARG A 178 10.03 13.31 -18.34
CA ARG A 178 9.52 14.45 -17.58
C ARG A 178 8.17 14.81 -18.20
N PRO A 179 7.05 14.80 -17.45
CA PRO A 179 5.78 15.21 -18.02
C PRO A 179 5.90 16.66 -18.47
N LEU A 180 5.89 16.89 -19.79
CA LEU A 180 6.01 18.21 -20.42
C LEU A 180 5.00 19.15 -19.78
N GLY A 181 5.45 20.35 -19.38
CA GLY A 181 4.57 21.36 -18.80
C GLY A 181 3.47 21.75 -19.78
N LYS A 182 2.30 22.18 -19.27
CA LYS A 182 1.15 22.58 -20.11
C LYS A 182 1.50 23.62 -21.18
N LYS A 183 2.51 24.48 -20.92
CA LYS A 183 3.03 25.47 -21.87
C LYS A 183 3.84 24.84 -23.00
N GLU A 184 4.64 23.82 -22.71
CA GLU A 184 5.43 23.08 -23.68
C GLU A 184 4.55 22.18 -24.56
N GLN A 185 3.51 21.57 -23.98
CA GLN A 185 2.51 20.82 -24.76
C GLN A 185 1.75 21.73 -25.73
N ALA A 186 1.39 22.94 -25.30
CA ALA A 186 0.75 23.94 -26.16
C ALA A 186 1.67 24.43 -27.28
N ALA A 187 2.96 24.67 -26.98
CA ALA A 187 3.96 25.07 -27.98
C ALA A 187 4.18 23.98 -29.04
N ARG A 188 4.32 22.71 -28.59
CA ARG A 188 4.51 21.57 -29.51
C ARG A 188 3.27 21.29 -30.36
N ALA A 189 2.07 21.49 -29.81
CA ALA A 189 0.81 21.41 -30.56
C ALA A 189 0.67 22.54 -31.59
N ALA A 190 1.10 23.76 -31.25
CA ALA A 190 1.11 24.89 -32.18
C ALA A 190 2.13 24.69 -33.31
N GLU A 191 3.31 24.14 -33.00
CA GLU A 191 4.34 23.83 -33.99
C GLU A 191 3.89 22.70 -34.94
N ALA A 192 3.28 21.63 -34.42
CA ALA A 192 2.69 20.57 -35.23
C ALA A 192 1.51 21.06 -36.09
N ALA A 193 0.72 22.02 -35.60
CA ALA A 193 -0.35 22.65 -36.39
C ALA A 193 0.21 23.59 -37.49
N ALA A 194 1.37 24.19 -37.28
CA ALA A 194 2.03 25.07 -38.24
C ALA A 194 2.77 24.30 -39.36
N SER A 195 3.15 23.03 -39.15
CA SER A 195 3.89 22.22 -40.12
C SER A 195 3.04 21.18 -40.87
N GLY A 196 1.71 21.23 -40.75
CA GLY A 196 0.79 20.29 -41.40
C GLY A 196 0.43 20.65 -42.85
N LEU A 197 -0.08 19.68 -43.61
CA LEU A 197 -0.53 19.83 -45.01
C LEU A 197 -1.56 20.96 -45.25
N TYR A 198 -2.22 21.43 -44.17
CA TYR A 198 -3.24 22.48 -44.17
C TYR A 198 -2.76 23.79 -43.51
N ALA A 199 -1.45 23.99 -43.34
CA ALA A 199 -0.92 25.25 -42.83
C ALA A 199 -1.25 26.41 -43.79
N PRO A 200 -1.72 27.58 -43.29
CA PRO A 200 -2.02 28.71 -44.15
C PRO A 200 -0.74 29.19 -44.85
N ARG A 201 -0.77 29.26 -46.19
CA ARG A 201 0.36 29.75 -46.98
C ARG A 201 0.71 31.18 -46.54
N ARG A 202 1.98 31.38 -46.18
CA ARG A 202 2.52 32.69 -45.82
C ARG A 202 2.35 33.64 -47.00
N VAL A 203 1.55 34.69 -46.81
CA VAL A 203 1.28 35.70 -47.84
C VAL A 203 2.58 36.48 -48.11
N PRO A 204 3.08 36.58 -49.36
CA PRO A 204 4.27 37.35 -49.66
C PRO A 204 3.99 38.84 -49.42
N ARG A 205 4.88 39.52 -48.70
CA ARG A 205 4.83 40.97 -48.53
C ARG A 205 5.27 41.62 -49.84
N SER A 206 4.37 42.30 -50.54
CA SER A 206 4.73 43.15 -51.67
C SER A 206 5.30 44.47 -51.17
N SER A 207 6.61 44.61 -51.19
CA SER A 207 7.27 45.91 -51.18
C SER A 207 8.58 45.79 -51.95
N ASP A 208 8.48 45.92 -53.28
CA ASP A 208 9.59 46.32 -54.15
C ASP A 208 8.98 46.97 -55.40
N SER A 209 8.70 48.27 -55.29
CA SER A 209 8.48 49.13 -56.45
C SER A 209 8.76 50.59 -56.06
N LEU A 210 10.04 50.92 -55.91
CA LEU A 210 10.55 52.29 -56.04
C LEU A 210 12.01 52.23 -56.55
N GLN A 211 12.15 52.17 -57.87
CA GLN A 211 13.22 52.83 -58.61
C GLN A 211 12.59 53.55 -59.80
#